data_AF-A0A7X9IJN6-F1
#
_entry.id   AF-A0A7X9IJN6-F1
#
_cell.length_a   1.000
_cell.length_b   1.000
_cell.length_c   1.000
_cell.angle_alpha   90.00
_cell.angle_beta   90.00
_cell.angle_gamma   90.00
#
_symmetry.space_group_name_H-M   'P 1'
#
loop_
_entity.id
_entity.type
_entity.pdbx_description
1 polymer ?
#
loop_
_entity_poly.entity_id
_entity_poly.type
_entity_poly.pdbx_seq_one_letter_code
_entity_poly.pdbx_strand_id
1 'polypeptide(L)'
;VYDETKYRHIEERLILWPFPQSIEDEEEKRGKFTEYREDMLSEAGVAIFMFGNKLSQKGSTIVEADGVMEEYNIAKKKGVKVIALGCTGGAAKKIWEEQMAEFETYFPSTSYPGLKSLYEKLGEKDLSLEECKKLVLEILDIIAGRC
;
A
#
# COMPACT_ATOMS: atom_id res chain seq x y z
N VAL A 1 -3.77 -37.44 -12.94
CA VAL A 1 -4.95 -36.55 -12.88
C VAL A 1 -4.53 -35.37 -12.03
N TYR A 2 -4.30 -34.21 -12.65
CA TYR A 2 -4.03 -32.97 -11.92
C TYR A 2 -5.31 -32.59 -11.15
N ASP A 3 -5.18 -32.37 -9.86
CA ASP A 3 -6.30 -31.92 -9.03
C ASP A 3 -6.53 -30.42 -9.24
N GLU A 4 -7.39 -30.08 -10.21
CA GLU A 4 -7.80 -28.72 -10.54
C GLU A 4 -8.56 -28.01 -9.40
N THR A 5 -9.02 -28.73 -8.36
CA THR A 5 -9.86 -28.13 -7.31
C THR A 5 -9.05 -27.32 -6.30
N LYS A 6 -7.77 -27.66 -6.09
CA LYS A 6 -6.89 -26.97 -5.14
C LYS A 6 -6.47 -25.58 -5.61
N TYR A 7 -6.43 -25.35 -6.93
CA TYR A 7 -6.02 -24.08 -7.54
C TYR A 7 -7.17 -23.09 -7.72
N ARG A 8 -8.43 -23.53 -7.80
CA ARG A 8 -9.58 -22.60 -7.86
C ARG A 8 -9.62 -21.61 -6.70
N HIS A 9 -9.09 -21.99 -5.54
CA HIS A 9 -9.08 -21.13 -4.35
C HIS A 9 -7.89 -20.17 -4.26
N ILE A 10 -6.80 -20.36 -5.03
CA ILE A 10 -5.65 -19.46 -4.92
C ILE A 10 -5.86 -18.19 -5.73
N GLU A 11 -6.49 -18.31 -6.90
CA GLU A 11 -6.83 -17.17 -7.76
C GLU A 11 -7.85 -16.23 -7.09
N GLU A 12 -8.74 -16.79 -6.25
CA GLU A 12 -9.66 -16.02 -5.39
C GLU A 12 -8.96 -15.30 -4.22
N ARG A 13 -7.73 -15.70 -3.87
CA ARG A 13 -6.99 -15.20 -2.68
C ARG A 13 -5.75 -14.39 -3.04
N LEU A 14 -5.23 -14.55 -4.25
CA LEU A 14 -4.01 -13.93 -4.71
C LEU A 14 -4.09 -13.69 -6.22
N ILE A 15 -4.04 -12.42 -6.61
CA ILE A 15 -3.94 -11.98 -7.99
C ILE A 15 -2.61 -11.24 -8.13
N LEU A 16 -1.86 -11.54 -9.20
CA LEU A 16 -0.57 -10.91 -9.48
C LEU A 16 -0.73 -9.85 -10.57
N TRP A 17 -0.25 -8.64 -10.30
CA TRP A 17 -0.29 -7.51 -11.22
C TRP A 17 1.12 -7.05 -11.63
N PRO A 18 1.88 -7.81 -12.44
CA PRO A 18 3.19 -7.39 -12.92
C PRO A 18 3.07 -6.30 -14.00
N PHE A 19 3.82 -5.21 -13.85
CA PHE A 19 3.86 -4.16 -14.86
C PHE A 19 4.46 -4.66 -16.19
N PRO A 20 3.88 -4.32 -17.35
CA PRO A 20 4.38 -4.75 -18.65
C PRO A 20 5.75 -4.13 -18.95
N GLN A 21 6.70 -4.95 -19.44
CA GLN A 21 8.09 -4.52 -19.67
C GLN A 21 8.42 -4.27 -21.15
N SER A 22 7.56 -4.70 -22.08
CA SER A 22 7.83 -4.68 -23.52
C SER A 22 7.43 -3.37 -24.23
N ILE A 23 7.01 -2.34 -23.50
CA ILE A 23 6.60 -1.05 -24.08
C ILE A 23 7.83 -0.16 -24.23
N GLU A 24 8.23 0.10 -25.47
CA GLU A 24 9.41 0.91 -25.79
C GLU A 24 9.14 2.41 -25.68
N ASP A 25 7.93 2.86 -26.06
CA ASP A 25 7.54 4.26 -25.95
C ASP A 25 7.26 4.64 -24.50
N GLU A 26 8.04 5.57 -23.96
CA GLU A 26 7.97 5.96 -22.56
C GLU A 26 6.68 6.71 -22.20
N GLU A 27 6.01 7.37 -23.15
CA GLU A 27 4.73 8.04 -22.89
C GLU A 27 3.58 7.04 -22.84
N GLU A 28 3.51 6.15 -23.82
CA GLU A 28 2.56 5.03 -23.85
C GLU A 28 2.72 4.16 -22.60
N LYS A 29 3.96 3.84 -22.22
CA LYS A 29 4.27 3.06 -21.03
C LYS A 29 3.75 3.70 -19.75
N ARG A 30 3.96 5.02 -19.58
CA ARG A 30 3.41 5.74 -18.42
C ARG A 30 1.88 5.67 -18.39
N GLY A 31 1.23 5.95 -19.53
CA GLY A 31 -0.24 5.87 -19.62
C GLY A 31 -0.77 4.49 -19.28
N LYS A 32 -0.15 3.44 -19.83
CA LYS A 32 -0.50 2.04 -19.54
C LYS A 32 -0.24 1.66 -18.08
N PHE A 33 0.82 2.17 -17.46
CA PHE A 33 1.10 1.91 -16.05
C PHE A 33 0.07 2.59 -15.15
N THR A 34 -0.36 3.82 -15.48
CA THR A 34 -1.44 4.49 -14.75
C THR A 34 -2.76 3.73 -14.87
N GLU A 35 -3.16 3.36 -16.08
CA GLU A 35 -4.37 2.54 -16.33
C GLU A 35 -4.32 1.23 -15.51
N TYR A 36 -3.19 0.53 -15.55
CA TYR A 36 -2.98 -0.72 -14.81
C TYR A 36 -3.09 -0.56 -13.29
N ARG A 37 -2.59 0.56 -12.74
CA ARG A 37 -2.75 0.88 -11.30
C ARG A 37 -4.20 1.20 -10.94
N GLU A 38 -4.89 1.92 -11.82
CA GLU A 38 -6.30 2.23 -11.60
C GLU A 38 -7.16 0.96 -11.55
N ASP A 39 -6.90 0.00 -12.43
CA ASP A 39 -7.57 -1.30 -12.44
C ASP A 39 -7.21 -2.15 -11.21
N MET A 40 -5.93 -2.24 -10.87
CA MET A 40 -5.49 -2.97 -9.67
C MET A 40 -6.16 -2.44 -8.39
N LEU A 41 -6.30 -1.11 -8.28
CA LEU A 41 -6.88 -0.47 -7.10
C LEU A 41 -8.42 -0.43 -7.12
N SER A 42 -9.10 -0.67 -8.24
CA SER A 42 -10.58 -0.74 -8.25
C SER A 42 -11.13 -1.97 -7.54
N GLU A 43 -10.34 -3.05 -7.50
CA GLU A 43 -10.70 -4.30 -6.84
C GLU A 43 -10.33 -4.32 -5.34
N ALA A 44 -9.70 -3.26 -4.82
CA ALA A 44 -9.15 -3.23 -3.46
C ALA A 44 -10.00 -2.39 -2.50
N GLY A 45 -10.34 -2.96 -1.33
CA GLY A 45 -10.91 -2.19 -0.21
C GLY A 45 -9.85 -1.53 0.68
N VAL A 46 -8.67 -2.15 0.75
CA VAL A 46 -7.51 -1.69 1.55
C VAL A 46 -6.25 -1.83 0.70
N ALA A 47 -5.37 -0.83 0.74
CA ALA A 47 -4.05 -0.85 0.12
C ALA A 47 -2.97 -0.66 1.19
N ILE A 48 -2.02 -1.59 1.26
CA ILE A 48 -0.91 -1.55 2.22
C ILE A 48 0.37 -1.13 1.50
N PHE A 49 0.98 -0.04 1.96
CA PHE A 49 2.19 0.54 1.39
C PHE A 49 3.41 0.23 2.25
N MET A 50 4.46 -0.30 1.65
CA MET A 50 5.72 -0.62 2.31
C MET A 50 6.92 -0.20 1.44
N PHE A 51 7.99 0.27 2.06
CA PHE A 51 9.20 0.79 1.41
C PHE A 51 8.88 1.88 0.38
N GLY A 52 9.06 1.58 -0.91
CA GLY A 52 8.85 2.53 -2.02
C GLY A 52 10.05 3.43 -2.28
N ASN A 53 11.22 2.83 -2.44
CA ASN A 53 12.44 3.51 -2.88
C ASN A 53 12.95 2.90 -4.19
N LYS A 54 13.68 3.71 -4.97
CA LYS A 54 14.32 3.31 -6.22
C LYS A 54 15.67 3.98 -6.37
N LEU A 55 16.54 3.41 -7.19
CA LEU A 55 17.75 4.10 -7.64
C LEU A 55 17.34 5.24 -8.57
N SER A 56 17.96 6.41 -8.40
CA SER A 56 17.77 7.52 -9.32
C SER A 56 18.22 7.12 -10.73
N GLN A 57 17.73 7.80 -11.76
CA GLN A 57 18.13 7.53 -13.16
C GLN A 57 19.65 7.66 -13.39
N LYS A 58 20.34 8.44 -12.54
CA LYS A 58 21.80 8.59 -12.56
C LYS A 58 22.54 7.51 -11.75
N GLY A 59 21.81 6.60 -11.09
CA GLY A 59 22.33 5.44 -10.36
C GLY A 59 23.05 5.75 -9.04
N SER A 60 23.14 7.01 -8.64
CA SER A 60 24.02 7.46 -7.54
C SER A 60 23.32 7.64 -6.20
N THR A 61 21.99 7.68 -6.19
CA THR A 61 21.21 8.00 -5.00
C THR A 61 19.94 7.15 -4.92
N ILE A 62 19.57 6.79 -3.70
CA ILE A 62 18.26 6.20 -3.40
C ILE A 62 17.27 7.36 -3.26
N VAL A 63 16.19 7.31 -4.04
CA VAL A 63 15.09 8.28 -4.02
C VAL A 63 13.76 7.55 -3.82
N GLU A 64 12.69 8.26 -3.52
CA GLU A 64 11.37 7.61 -3.49
C GLU A 64 10.94 7.13 -4.88
N ALA A 65 10.20 6.03 -4.89
CA ALA A 65 9.53 5.55 -6.07
C ALA A 65 8.28 6.41 -6.33
N ASP A 66 8.33 7.23 -7.37
CA ASP A 66 7.20 7.98 -7.92
C ASP A 66 5.96 7.11 -8.16
N GLY A 67 6.14 5.89 -8.69
CA GLY A 67 5.03 4.95 -8.92
C GLY A 67 4.25 4.60 -7.65
N VAL A 68 4.92 4.51 -6.50
CA VAL A 68 4.27 4.23 -5.20
C VAL A 68 3.46 5.44 -4.73
N MET A 69 3.95 6.65 -4.95
CA MET A 69 3.19 7.88 -4.67
C MET A 69 1.99 8.04 -5.62
N GLU A 70 2.12 7.60 -6.87
CA GLU A 70 1.01 7.57 -7.83
C GLU A 70 -0.09 6.60 -7.37
N GLU A 71 0.28 5.39 -6.95
CA GLU A 71 -0.65 4.40 -6.35
C GLU A 71 -1.37 4.97 -5.13
N TYR A 72 -0.66 5.68 -4.24
CA TYR A 72 -1.26 6.35 -3.10
C TYR A 72 -2.31 7.40 -3.51
N ASN A 73 -1.98 8.22 -4.51
CA ASN A 73 -2.90 9.24 -5.01
C ASN A 73 -4.15 8.62 -5.67
N ILE A 74 -3.97 7.54 -6.44
CA ILE A 74 -5.08 6.80 -7.05
C ILE A 74 -5.95 6.18 -5.95
N ALA A 75 -5.35 5.51 -4.96
CA ALA A 75 -6.06 4.90 -3.83
C ALA A 75 -6.92 5.93 -3.08
N LYS A 76 -6.37 7.11 -2.79
CA LYS A 76 -7.12 8.24 -2.18
C LYS A 76 -8.33 8.65 -3.03
N LYS A 77 -8.13 8.86 -4.34
CA LYS A 77 -9.20 9.26 -5.25
C LYS A 77 -10.31 8.21 -5.33
N LYS A 78 -9.96 6.92 -5.26
CA LYS A 78 -10.91 5.80 -5.29
C LYS A 78 -11.55 5.48 -3.94
N GLY A 79 -11.13 6.15 -2.86
CA GLY A 79 -11.64 5.89 -1.51
C GLY A 79 -11.12 4.59 -0.89
N VAL A 80 -10.08 3.99 -1.46
CA VAL A 80 -9.40 2.80 -0.91
C VAL A 80 -8.74 3.19 0.41
N LYS A 81 -8.88 2.35 1.44
CA LYS A 81 -8.24 2.61 2.73
C LYS A 81 -6.75 2.34 2.65
N VAL A 82 -5.95 3.39 2.86
CA VAL A 82 -4.49 3.33 2.75
C VAL A 82 -3.88 3.08 4.13
N ILE A 83 -3.14 1.98 4.27
CA ILE A 83 -2.30 1.68 5.44
C ILE A 83 -0.84 1.80 5.01
N ALA A 84 -0.10 2.71 5.61
CA ALA A 84 1.31 2.94 5.30
C ALA A 84 2.21 2.44 6.44
N LEU A 85 3.12 1.53 6.11
CA LEU A 85 4.07 0.95 7.08
C LEU A 85 5.24 1.92 7.27
N GLY A 86 5.05 2.96 8.08
CA GLY A 86 6.04 4.02 8.28
C GLY A 86 7.42 3.51 8.74
N CYS A 87 7.44 2.42 9.51
CA CYS A 87 8.66 1.72 9.94
C CYS A 87 9.57 1.28 8.78
N THR A 88 9.02 1.06 7.58
CA THR A 88 9.76 0.59 6.41
C THR A 88 10.50 1.68 5.64
N GLY A 89 10.32 2.96 6.00
CA GLY A 89 10.99 4.08 5.34
C GLY A 89 10.43 4.39 3.95
N GLY A 90 11.23 5.08 3.12
CA GLY A 90 10.89 5.37 1.72
C GLY A 90 9.60 6.19 1.54
N ALA A 91 8.89 5.93 0.44
CA ALA A 91 7.58 6.53 0.16
C ALA A 91 6.53 6.16 1.22
N ALA A 92 6.56 4.93 1.76
CA ALA A 92 5.63 4.51 2.80
C ALA A 92 5.75 5.39 4.06
N LYS A 93 6.96 5.79 4.46
CA LYS A 93 7.15 6.74 5.57
C LYS A 93 6.57 8.12 5.26
N LYS A 94 6.73 8.62 4.04
CA LYS A 94 6.14 9.91 3.65
C LYS A 94 4.62 9.90 3.68
N ILE A 95 4.02 8.82 3.17
CA ILE A 95 2.57 8.61 3.23
C ILE A 95 2.11 8.56 4.69
N TRP A 96 2.82 7.79 5.53
CA TRP A 96 2.53 7.71 6.95
C TRP A 96 2.64 9.08 7.66
N GLU A 97 3.68 9.87 7.37
CA GLU A 97 3.86 11.23 7.91
C GLU A 97 2.70 12.15 7.51
N GLU A 98 2.29 12.13 6.24
CA GLU A 98 1.13 12.89 5.74
C GLU A 98 -0.17 12.46 6.45
N GLN A 99 -0.39 11.15 6.57
CA GLN A 99 -1.56 10.62 7.26
C GLN A 99 -1.56 10.95 8.74
N MET A 100 -0.41 10.91 9.42
CA MET A 100 -0.31 11.25 10.83
C MET A 100 -0.53 12.74 11.10
N ALA A 101 -0.09 13.61 10.19
CA ALA A 101 -0.31 15.04 10.29
C ALA A 101 -1.82 15.38 10.22
N GLU A 102 -2.57 14.68 9.36
CA GLU A 102 -3.99 14.91 9.11
C GLU A 102 -4.85 13.68 9.49
N PHE A 103 -4.52 13.03 10.62
CA PHE A 103 -5.03 11.69 10.96
C PHE A 103 -6.56 11.59 10.95
N GLU A 104 -7.26 12.57 11.53
CA GLU A 104 -8.72 12.58 11.58
C GLU A 104 -9.38 12.64 10.19
N THR A 105 -8.68 13.15 9.18
CA THR A 105 -9.17 13.19 7.79
C THR A 105 -9.16 11.79 7.16
N TYR A 106 -8.15 10.98 7.47
CA TYR A 106 -8.01 9.62 6.92
C TYR A 106 -8.77 8.58 7.74
N PHE A 107 -8.67 8.71 9.06
CA PHE A 107 -9.18 7.79 10.06
C PHE A 107 -9.86 8.56 11.19
N PRO A 108 -11.10 9.04 10.99
CA PRO A 108 -11.85 9.71 12.04
C PRO A 108 -11.95 8.84 13.30
N SER A 109 -11.57 9.36 14.46
CA SER A 109 -11.58 8.63 15.73
C SER A 109 -12.97 8.15 16.13
N THR A 110 -14.03 8.78 15.60
CA THR A 110 -15.42 8.35 15.76
C THR A 110 -15.73 7.04 15.05
N SER A 111 -15.03 6.75 13.96
CA SER A 111 -15.20 5.54 13.14
C SER A 111 -14.16 4.47 13.45
N TYR A 112 -12.95 4.87 13.88
CA TYR A 112 -11.81 3.98 14.14
C TYR A 112 -11.19 4.25 15.53
N PRO A 113 -11.93 3.99 16.62
CA PRO A 113 -11.46 4.28 17.96
C PRO A 113 -10.18 3.51 18.31
N GLY A 114 -9.20 4.20 18.89
CA GLY A 114 -7.92 3.61 19.30
C GLY A 114 -6.90 3.39 18.17
N LEU A 115 -7.31 3.52 16.91
CA LEU A 115 -6.46 3.24 15.75
C LEU A 115 -5.20 4.11 15.71
N LYS A 116 -5.30 5.39 16.10
CA LYS A 116 -4.17 6.33 16.09
C LYS A 116 -2.95 5.81 16.85
N SER A 117 -3.16 5.23 18.03
CA SER A 117 -2.07 4.72 18.86
C SER A 117 -1.35 3.52 18.24
N LEU A 118 -2.07 2.68 17.47
CA LEU A 118 -1.47 1.59 16.70
C LEU A 118 -0.71 2.11 15.50
N TYR A 119 -1.28 3.13 14.83
CA TYR A 119 -0.66 3.78 13.67
C TYR A 119 0.61 4.53 14.04
N GLU A 120 0.65 5.19 15.21
CA GLU A 120 1.85 5.81 15.78
C GLU A 120 2.99 4.79 15.92
N LYS A 121 2.70 3.63 16.54
CA LYS A 121 3.67 2.53 16.68
C LYS A 121 4.12 1.97 15.35
N LEU A 122 3.22 1.92 14.35
CA LEU A 122 3.54 1.42 13.01
C LEU A 122 4.60 2.28 12.28
N GLY A 123 4.83 3.51 12.74
CA GLY A 123 5.87 4.41 12.22
C GLY A 123 7.25 4.23 12.87
N GLU A 124 7.37 3.43 13.93
CA GLU A 124 8.63 3.30 14.68
C GLU A 124 9.69 2.56 13.86
N LYS A 125 10.91 3.13 13.78
CA LYS A 125 11.98 2.66 12.90
C LYS A 125 12.51 1.26 13.24
N ASP A 126 12.50 0.88 14.51
CA ASP A 126 13.11 -0.36 15.02
C ASP A 126 12.05 -1.43 15.34
N LEU A 127 10.85 -1.29 14.78
CA LEU A 127 9.75 -2.24 14.94
C LEU A 127 10.11 -3.59 14.31
N SER A 128 10.00 -4.68 15.09
CA SER A 128 10.28 -6.01 14.56
C SER A 128 9.20 -6.46 13.56
N LEU A 129 9.53 -7.43 12.69
CA LEU A 129 8.56 -7.97 11.73
C LEU A 129 7.32 -8.56 12.42
N GLU A 130 7.51 -9.25 13.56
CA GLU A 130 6.39 -9.86 14.30
C GLU A 130 5.48 -8.80 14.92
N GLU A 131 6.06 -7.72 15.47
CA GLU A 131 5.28 -6.60 16.00
C GLU A 131 4.56 -5.84 14.89
N CYS A 132 5.24 -5.59 13.76
CA CYS A 132 4.66 -4.96 12.58
C CYS A 132 3.47 -5.76 12.06
N LYS A 133 3.63 -7.07 11.88
CA LYS A 133 2.56 -7.98 11.47
C LYS A 133 1.39 -7.94 12.44
N LYS A 134 1.65 -7.99 13.75
CA LYS A 134 0.61 -7.90 14.78
C LYS A 134 -0.16 -6.59 14.67
N LEU A 135 0.53 -5.45 14.59
CA LEU A 135 -0.11 -4.14 14.45
C LEU A 135 -0.94 -4.03 13.17
N VAL A 136 -0.43 -4.52 12.04
CA VAL A 136 -1.19 -4.51 10.77
C VAL A 136 -2.48 -5.31 10.89
N LEU A 137 -2.45 -6.48 11.52
CA LEU A 137 -3.65 -7.29 11.71
C LEU A 137 -4.67 -6.59 12.63
N GLU A 138 -4.23 -6.02 13.75
CA GLU A 138 -5.10 -5.25 14.65
C GLU A 138 -5.72 -4.03 13.95
N ILE A 139 -4.94 -3.30 13.15
CA ILE A 139 -5.41 -2.17 12.33
C ILE A 139 -6.46 -2.64 11.31
N LEU A 140 -6.23 -3.77 10.64
CA LEU A 140 -7.18 -4.33 9.68
C LEU A 140 -8.49 -4.73 10.35
N ASP A 141 -8.44 -5.27 11.57
CA ASP A 141 -9.66 -5.63 12.32
C ASP A 141 -10.47 -4.41 12.72
N ILE A 142 -9.82 -3.31 13.12
CA ILE A 142 -10.49 -2.02 13.37
C ILE A 142 -11.11 -1.47 12.09
N ILE A 143 -10.37 -1.48 10.98
CA ILE A 143 -10.89 -0.98 9.68
C ILE A 143 -12.07 -1.82 9.18
N ALA A 144 -12.03 -3.13 9.40
CA ALA A 144 -13.12 -4.05 9.02
C ALA A 144 -14.30 -4.04 10.01
N GLY A 145 -14.20 -3.34 11.14
CA GLY A 145 -15.23 -3.33 12.19
C GLY A 145 -15.41 -4.68 12.90
N ARG A 146 -14.35 -5.49 13.02
CA ARG A 146 -14.36 -6.82 13.65
C ARG A 146 -14.03 -6.81 15.15
N CYS A 147 -14.20 -5.65 15.79
CA CYS A 147 -13.85 -5.39 17.20
C CYS A 147 -15.02 -5.67 18.15
#